data_AF-A0AAI9E2C3-F1
#
_entry.id   AF-A0AAI9E2C3-F1
#
_cell.length_a   1.000
_cell.length_b   1.000
_cell.length_c   1.000
_cell.angle_alpha   90.00
_cell.angle_beta   90.00
_cell.angle_gamma   90.00
#
_symmetry.space_group_name_H-M   'P 1'
#
loop_
_entity.id
_entity.type
_entity.pdbx_description
1 polymer ?
#
loop_
_entity_poly.entity_id
_entity_poly.type
_entity_poly.pdbx_seq_one_letter_code
_entity_poly.pdbx_strand_id
1 'polypeptide(L)' 'MLTNEPSFASLLKKRSPSMHYGHGWIMGSDGQRWHPCNSQSELLNGLTAKKVSAVKRLLNALMGAK' A
#
# COMPACT_ATOMS: atom_id res chain seq x y z
N MET A 1 35.21 24.61 -27.15
CA MET A 1 34.32 23.61 -27.75
C MET A 1 33.09 23.51 -26.88
N LEU A 2 32.01 24.21 -27.23
CA LEU A 2 30.69 23.90 -26.68
C LEU A 2 30.38 22.48 -27.14
N THR A 3 30.36 21.52 -26.22
CA THR A 3 30.06 20.13 -26.54
C THR A 3 28.65 20.11 -27.10
N ASN A 4 28.52 19.84 -28.40
CA ASN A 4 27.24 19.71 -29.13
C ASN A 4 26.40 18.50 -28.66
N GLU A 5 26.66 17.99 -27.46
CA GLU A 5 25.97 16.86 -26.91
C GLU A 5 24.61 17.33 -26.37
N PRO A 6 23.51 16.66 -26.77
CA PRO A 6 22.20 17.00 -26.23
C PRO A 6 22.23 16.83 -24.71
N SER A 7 21.67 17.80 -23.98
CA SER A 7 21.46 17.69 -22.54
C SER A 7 20.86 16.34 -22.19
N PHE A 8 21.34 15.71 -21.11
CA PHE A 8 20.80 14.44 -20.60
C PHE A 8 19.28 14.51 -20.37
N ALA A 9 18.76 15.71 -20.07
CA ALA A 9 17.33 15.96 -19.95
C ALA A 9 16.53 15.67 -21.23
N SER A 10 17.14 15.78 -22.41
CA SER A 10 16.53 15.43 -23.70
C SER A 10 16.40 13.92 -23.90
N LEU A 11 17.22 13.12 -23.19
CA LEU A 11 17.13 11.65 -23.17
C LEU A 11 16.07 11.15 -22.18
N LEU A 12 15.69 11.98 -21.20
CA LEU A 12 14.54 11.74 -20.35
C LEU A 12 13.28 11.88 -21.21
N LYS A 13 12.91 10.81 -21.93
CA LYS A 13 11.61 10.72 -22.61
C LYS A 13 10.55 11.18 -21.62
N LYS A 14 9.83 12.26 -21.94
CA LYS A 14 8.77 12.87 -21.13
C LYS A 14 7.64 11.86 -20.83
N ARG A 15 7.90 10.92 -19.93
CA ARG A 15 6.90 10.18 -19.21
C ARG A 15 7.13 10.53 -17.75
N SER A 16 6.40 11.54 -17.27
CA SER A 16 5.98 11.46 -15.88
C SER A 16 5.33 10.08 -15.74
N PRO A 17 5.88 9.18 -14.91
CA PRO A 17 5.44 7.79 -14.91
C PRO A 17 4.03 7.75 -14.34
N SER A 18 3.04 7.56 -15.22
CA SER A 18 1.60 7.45 -14.93
C SER A 18 0.91 8.75 -14.48
N MET A 19 -0.40 8.84 -14.70
CA MET A 19 -1.26 9.81 -14.01
C MET A 19 -0.98 9.66 -12.52
N HIS A 20 -0.42 10.69 -11.88
CA HIS A 20 -0.36 10.72 -10.43
C HIS A 20 -1.81 10.74 -9.92
N TYR A 21 -2.32 9.59 -9.48
CA TYR A 21 -3.70 9.50 -9.00
C TYR A 21 -3.91 10.19 -7.64
N GLY A 22 -2.86 10.82 -7.09
CA GLY A 22 -2.87 11.46 -5.78
C GLY A 22 -3.19 10.46 -4.67
N HIS A 23 -2.97 10.86 -3.42
CA HIS A 23 -3.58 10.24 -2.24
C HIS A 23 -3.62 8.69 -2.20
N GLY A 24 -2.58 7.96 -2.63
CA GLY A 24 -2.50 6.49 -2.49
C GLY A 24 -3.29 5.65 -3.52
N TRP A 25 -3.83 6.26 -4.58
CA TRP A 25 -4.56 5.55 -5.63
C TRP A 25 -3.62 4.86 -6.63
N ILE A 26 -3.95 3.62 -7.00
CA ILE A 26 -3.20 2.73 -7.89
C ILE A 26 -4.08 2.37 -9.09
N MET A 27 -3.50 2.26 -10.28
CA MET A 27 -4.22 1.86 -11.49
C MET A 27 -4.25 0.34 -11.61
N GLY A 28 -5.44 -0.26 -11.67
CA GLY A 28 -5.68 -1.67 -11.90
C GLY A 28 -5.42 -2.08 -13.35
N SER A 29 -5.19 -3.36 -13.59
CA SER A 29 -4.93 -3.89 -14.94
C SER A 29 -6.11 -3.74 -15.91
N ASP A 30 -7.31 -3.52 -15.38
CA ASP A 30 -8.58 -3.28 -16.08
C ASP A 30 -8.80 -1.80 -16.43
N GLY A 31 -7.89 -0.90 -16.07
CA GLY A 31 -8.09 0.54 -16.24
C GLY A 31 -8.79 1.21 -15.06
N GLN A 32 -9.23 0.44 -14.07
CA GLN A 32 -9.96 0.97 -12.92
C GLN A 32 -9.02 1.41 -11.80
N ARG A 33 -9.41 2.45 -11.08
CA ARG A 33 -8.61 2.94 -9.94
C ARG A 33 -8.88 2.06 -8.72
N TRP A 34 -7.81 1.57 -8.12
CA TRP A 34 -7.81 0.80 -6.89
C TRP A 34 -7.16 1.63 -5.77
N HIS A 35 -7.81 1.73 -4.63
CA HIS A 35 -7.24 2.36 -3.44
C HIS A 35 -7.20 1.30 -2.34
N PRO A 36 -6.02 0.91 -1.82
CA PRO A 36 -5.89 -0.18 -0.85
C PRO A 36 -6.68 0.04 0.45
N CYS A 37 -7.13 1.28 0.71
CA CYS A 37 -7.86 1.61 1.92
C CYS A 37 -8.58 2.96 1.78
N ASN A 38 -9.76 3.02 1.15
CA ASN A 38 -10.51 4.29 1.11
C ASN A 38 -11.05 4.65 2.51
N SER A 39 -11.08 3.68 3.43
CA SER A 39 -11.47 3.85 4.83
C SER A 39 -10.50 3.16 5.78
N GLN A 40 -9.91 3.92 6.71
CA GLN A 40 -9.04 3.41 7.77
C GLN A 40 -9.67 2.23 8.52
N SER A 41 -10.99 2.19 8.68
CA SER A 41 -11.68 1.07 9.34
C SER A 41 -11.55 -0.25 8.59
N GLU A 42 -11.55 -0.26 7.25
CA GLU A 42 -11.39 -1.48 6.46
C GLU A 42 -9.98 -2.05 6.57
N LEU A 43 -8.95 -1.18 6.52
CA LEU A 43 -7.58 -1.60 6.76
C LEU A 43 -7.39 -2.12 8.17
N LEU A 44 -7.93 -1.44 9.18
CA LEU A 44 -7.86 -1.90 10.56
C LEU A 44 -8.56 -3.25 10.74
N ASN A 45 -9.72 -3.46 10.11
CA ASN A 45 -10.41 -4.75 10.12
C ASN A 45 -9.57 -5.86 9.44
N GLY A 46 -8.88 -5.56 8.34
CA GLY A 46 -7.99 -6.50 7.67
C GLY A 46 -6.71 -6.81 8.45
N LEU A 47 -6.17 -5.83 9.18
CA LEU A 47 -4.98 -5.97 10.03
C LEU A 47 -5.30 -6.62 11.39
N THR A 48 -6.56 -6.57 11.85
CA THR A 48 -6.92 -7.28 13.07
C THR A 48 -6.81 -8.78 12.85
N ALA A 49 -5.80 -9.38 13.47
CA ALA A 49 -5.64 -10.84 13.54
C ALA A 49 -6.95 -11.49 14.02
N LYS A 50 -7.25 -12.71 13.56
CA LYS A 50 -8.42 -13.49 13.97
C LYS A 50 -8.60 -13.36 15.49
N LYS A 51 -9.68 -12.69 15.91
CA LYS A 51 -9.94 -12.43 17.32
C LYS A 51 -9.98 -13.77 18.05
N VAL A 52 -8.99 -14.01 18.90
CA VAL A 52 -8.97 -15.20 19.76
C VAL A 52 -10.13 -15.06 20.73
N SER A 53 -11.02 -16.06 20.74
CA SER A 53 -12.15 -16.13 21.66
C SER A 53 -11.70 -15.77 23.08
N ALA A 54 -12.49 -14.95 23.77
CA ALA A 54 -12.24 -14.58 25.16
C ALA A 54 -12.09 -15.82 26.05
N VAL A 55 -12.86 -16.87 25.77
CA VAL A 55 -12.76 -18.18 26.45
C VAL A 55 -11.39 -18.81 26.20
N LYS A 56 -10.90 -18.79 24.97
CA LYS A 56 -9.58 -19.33 24.62
C LYS A 56 -8.44 -18.54 25.27
N ARG A 57 -8.60 -17.21 25.41
CA ARG A 57 -7.65 -16.36 26.15
C ARG A 57 -7.64 -16.69 27.64
N LEU A 58 -8.81 -16.89 28.24
CA LEU A 58 -8.95 -17.27 29.65
C LEU A 58 -8.36 -18.66 29.92
N LEU A 59 -8.64 -19.65 29.06
CA LEU A 59 -8.07 -20.99 29.17
C LEU A 59 -6.54 -20.97 29.09
N ASN A 60 -5.97 -20.21 28.15
CA ASN A 60 -4.51 -20.09 28.04
C ASN A 60 -3.89 -19.43 29.27
N ALA A 61 -4.56 -18.43 29.86
CA ALA A 61 -4.08 -17.77 31.08
C ALA A 61 -4.10 -18.71 32.29
N LEU A 62 -5.14 -19.54 32.41
CA LEU A 62 -5.28 -20.54 33.48
C LEU A 62 -4.27 -21.70 33.32
N MET A 63 -4.03 -22.14 32.08
CA MET A 63 -3.11 -23.26 31.80
C MET A 63 -1.63 -22.84 31.72
N GLY A 64 -1.35 -21.54 31.53
CA GLY A 64 0.00 -20.99 31.41
C GLY A 64 0.62 -20.51 32.73
N ALA A 65 -0.14 -20.50 33.83
CA ALA A 65 0.37 -20.24 35.17
C ALA A 65 1.00 -21.52 35.74
N LYS A 66 2.31 -21.69 35.52
CA LYS A 66 3.16 -22.57 36.33
C LYS A 66 4.06 -21.72 37.20
#